data_AF-A0A7K1FTS0-F1
#
_entry.id   AF-A0A7K1FTS0-F1
#
_cell.length_a   1.000
_cell.length_b   1.000
_cell.length_c   1.000
_cell.angle_alpha   90.00
_cell.angle_beta   90.00
_cell.angle_gamma   90.00
#
_symmetry.space_group_name_H-M   'P 1'
#
loop_
_entity.id
_entity.type
_entity.pdbx_description
1 polymer ?
#
loop_
_entity_poly.entity_id
_entity_poly.type
_entity_poly.pdbx_seq_one_letter_code
_entity_poly.pdbx_strand_id
1 'polypeptide(L)'
;MNEEPRRQGFRPDDETWARRLQSVVEFVAEHGHLPRQTQTLAPEERRLGYWLSNQRSDLKNQLLPQERAERLDRDLPQWRGRR
;
A
#
# COMPACT_ATOMS: atom_id res chain seq x y z
N MET A 1 32.32 -6.97 -3.78
CA MET A 1 31.40 -6.19 -2.94
C MET A 1 30.09 -6.13 -3.70
N ASN A 2 29.11 -6.96 -3.33
CA ASN A 2 27.80 -6.91 -3.97
C ASN A 2 27.11 -5.63 -3.47
N GLU A 3 26.96 -4.67 -4.36
CA GLU A 3 26.11 -3.51 -4.14
C GLU A 3 24.68 -4.00 -3.92
N GLU A 4 24.26 -4.00 -2.66
CA GLU A 4 22.88 -4.17 -2.24
C GLU A 4 22.04 -3.16 -3.03
N PRO A 5 20.99 -3.59 -3.76
CA PRO A 5 20.19 -2.65 -4.52
C PRO A 5 19.55 -1.70 -3.51
N ARG A 6 19.99 -0.44 -3.52
CA ARG A 6 19.39 0.63 -2.76
C ARG A 6 17.92 0.65 -3.14
N ARG A 7 17.07 0.11 -2.26
CA ARG A 7 15.61 0.18 -2.37
C ARG A 7 15.28 1.66 -2.37
N GLN A 8 15.21 2.24 -3.56
CA GLN A 8 14.83 3.62 -3.75
C GLN A 8 13.48 3.76 -3.07
N GLY A 9 13.45 4.45 -1.94
CA GLY A 9 12.23 4.86 -1.28
C GLY A 9 11.52 5.76 -2.27
N PHE A 10 10.67 5.16 -3.10
CA PHE A 10 9.77 5.87 -3.97
C PHE A 10 8.91 6.71 -3.03
N ARG A 11 9.19 8.01 -2.96
CA ARG A 11 8.31 9.00 -2.37
C ARG A 11 7.42 9.45 -3.52
N PRO A 12 6.31 8.75 -3.83
CA PRO A 12 5.31 9.38 -4.68
C PRO A 12 4.92 10.68 -4.00
N ASP A 13 4.76 11.72 -4.81
CA ASP A 13 4.14 12.97 -4.44
C ASP A 13 2.89 12.66 -3.61
N ASP A 14 2.65 13.43 -2.54
CA ASP A 14 1.62 13.07 -1.55
C ASP A 14 0.23 12.93 -2.20
N GLU A 15 -0.01 13.63 -3.31
CA GLU A 15 -1.20 13.50 -4.16
C GLU A 15 -1.32 12.11 -4.80
N THR A 16 -0.24 11.58 -5.40
CA THR A 16 -0.28 10.24 -6.02
C THR A 16 -0.49 9.17 -4.95
N TRP A 17 0.10 9.34 -3.77
CA TRP A 17 -0.12 8.46 -2.62
C TRP A 17 -1.59 8.53 -2.16
N ALA A 18 -2.13 9.74 -2.00
CA ALA A 18 -3.50 9.98 -1.56
C ALA A 18 -4.52 9.39 -2.56
N ARG A 19 -4.27 9.55 -3.86
CA ARG A 19 -5.13 9.00 -4.90
C ARG A 19 -5.14 7.47 -4.86
N ARG A 20 -3.99 6.83 -4.65
CA ARG A 20 -3.92 5.37 -4.48
C ARG A 20 -4.65 4.91 -3.23
N LEU A 21 -4.47 5.62 -2.11
CA LEU A 21 -5.21 5.32 -0.89
C LEU A 21 -6.72 5.36 -1.14
N GLN A 22 -7.20 6.43 -1.79
CA GLN A 22 -8.60 6.59 -2.12
C GLN A 22 -9.13 5.46 -3.00
N SER A 23 -8.39 5.07 -4.06
CA SER A 23 -8.77 3.91 -4.89
C SER A 23 -8.85 2.61 -4.10
N VAL A 24 -7.96 2.39 -3.11
CA VAL A 24 -8.06 1.22 -2.22
C VAL A 24 -9.30 1.32 -1.31
N VAL A 25 -9.55 2.49 -0.73
CA VAL A 25 -10.72 2.72 0.14
C VAL A 25 -12.02 2.48 -0.61
N GLU A 26 -12.15 3.04 -1.81
CA GLU A 26 -13.31 2.83 -2.69
C GLU A 26 -13.46 1.35 -3.05
N PHE A 27 -12.36 0.68 -3.44
CA PHE A 27 -12.39 -0.75 -3.74
C PHE A 27 -12.86 -1.58 -2.54
N VAL A 28 -12.37 -1.28 -1.34
CA VAL A 28 -12.78 -1.97 -0.10
C VAL A 28 -14.22 -1.66 0.27
N ALA A 29 -14.68 -0.42 0.07
CA ALA A 29 -16.06 -0.04 0.33
C ALA A 29 -17.02 -0.77 -0.62
N GLU A 30 -16.64 -0.92 -1.89
CA GLU A 30 -17.46 -1.60 -2.91
C GLU A 30 -17.43 -3.12 -2.78
N HIS A 31 -16.25 -3.72 -2.58
CA HIS A 31 -16.05 -5.17 -2.59
C HIS A 31 -16.04 -5.81 -1.20
N GLY A 32 -15.92 -5.01 -0.13
CA GLY A 32 -15.82 -5.48 1.26
C GLY A 32 -14.50 -6.17 1.62
N HIS A 33 -13.51 -6.18 0.72
CA HIS A 33 -12.21 -6.82 0.96
C HIS A 33 -11.05 -5.99 0.43
N LEU A 34 -9.88 -6.18 1.06
CA LEU A 34 -8.65 -5.53 0.60
C LEU A 34 -8.22 -6.06 -0.76
N PRO A 35 -7.72 -5.17 -1.65
CA PRO A 35 -7.23 -5.57 -2.95
C PRO A 35 -6.07 -6.55 -2.81
N ARG A 36 -6.16 -7.68 -3.52
CA ARG A 36 -5.15 -8.74 -3.43
C ARG A 36 -4.23 -8.75 -4.63
N GLN A 37 -2.95 -9.05 -4.39
CA GLN A 37 -1.97 -9.25 -5.45
C GLN A 37 -2.06 -10.66 -6.06
N THR A 38 -3.26 -11.13 -6.44
CA THR A 38 -3.40 -12.40 -7.18
C THR A 38 -3.45 -12.14 -8.68
N GLN A 39 -2.98 -13.12 -9.46
CA GLN A 39 -2.92 -13.04 -10.92
C GLN A 39 -4.29 -13.19 -11.58
N THR A 40 -5.28 -13.70 -10.85
CA THR A 40 -6.65 -13.93 -11.32
C THR A 40 -7.54 -12.69 -11.24
N LEU A 41 -7.04 -11.61 -10.64
CA LEU A 41 -7.81 -10.38 -10.40
C LEU A 41 -7.47 -9.29 -11.43
N ALA A 42 -8.33 -8.27 -11.47
CA ALA A 42 -8.19 -7.15 -12.38
C ALA A 42 -6.79 -6.53 -12.26
N PRO A 43 -6.19 -6.07 -13.38
CA PRO A 43 -4.85 -5.47 -13.36
C PRO A 43 -4.75 -4.27 -12.41
N GLU A 44 -5.87 -3.57 -12.19
CA GLU A 44 -5.95 -2.47 -11.23
C GLU A 44 -5.87 -2.96 -9.77
N GLU A 45 -6.66 -3.97 -9.41
CA GLU A 45 -6.61 -4.56 -8.07
C GLU A 45 -5.23 -5.13 -7.74
N ARG A 46 -4.59 -5.80 -8.71
CA ARG A 46 -3.23 -6.32 -8.54
C ARG A 46 -2.23 -5.20 -8.22
N ARG A 47 -2.38 -4.03 -8.85
CA ARG A 47 -1.53 -2.84 -8.59
C ARG A 47 -1.80 -2.28 -7.19
N LEU A 48 -3.06 -2.19 -6.78
CA LEU A 48 -3.46 -1.73 -5.45
C LEU A 48 -2.94 -2.67 -4.34
N GLY A 49 -3.06 -3.99 -4.55
CA GLY A 49 -2.52 -5.00 -3.65
C GLY A 49 -0.99 -4.95 -3.55
N TYR A 50 -0.29 -4.73 -4.66
CA TYR A 50 1.16 -4.51 -4.65
C TYR A 50 1.54 -3.24 -3.88
N TRP A 51 0.79 -2.16 -4.06
CA TRP A 51 1.02 -0.92 -3.33
C TRP A 51 0.86 -1.09 -1.81
N LEU A 52 -0.19 -1.79 -1.36
CA LEU A 52 -0.37 -2.14 0.06
C LEU A 52 0.80 -2.97 0.61
N SER A 53 1.25 -3.98 -0.15
CA SER A 53 2.43 -4.77 0.21
C SER A 53 3.70 -3.92 0.33
N ASN A 54 3.84 -2.91 -0.54
CA ASN A 54 4.93 -1.95 -0.44
C ASN A 54 4.81 -1.11 0.83
N GLN A 55 3.62 -0.58 1.16
CA GLN A 55 3.40 0.19 2.39
C GLN A 55 3.73 -0.63 3.65
N ARG A 56 3.35 -1.91 3.70
CA ARG A 56 3.71 -2.81 4.81
C ARG A 56 5.22 -3.02 4.92
N SER A 57 5.88 -3.18 3.76
CA SER A 57 7.32 -3.34 3.69
C SER A 57 8.02 -2.06 4.15
N ASP A 58 7.55 -0.89 3.71
CA ASP A 58 8.06 0.41 4.12
C ASP A 58 7.88 0.62 5.63
N LEU A 59 6.72 0.25 6.19
CA LEU A 59 6.48 0.29 7.63
C LEU A 59 7.46 -0.59 8.40
N LYS A 60 7.67 -1.84 7.95
CA LYS A 60 8.63 -2.78 8.56
C LYS A 60 10.07 -2.27 8.50
N ASN A 61 10.45 -1.58 7.41
CA ASN A 61 11.76 -0.99 7.24
C ASN A 61 11.87 0.42 7.86
N GLN A 62 10.84 0.92 8.56
CA GLN A 62 10.77 2.28 9.10
C GLN A 62 10.97 3.39 8.04
N LEU A 63 10.65 3.07 6.78
CA LEU A 63 10.68 4.00 5.64
C LEU A 63 9.33 4.69 5.41
N LEU A 64 8.26 4.18 6.02
CA LEU A 64 6.93 4.78 5.94
C LEU A 64 6.82 5.94 6.95
N PRO A 65 6.55 7.18 6.49
CA PRO A 65 6.26 8.30 7.37
C PRO A 65 5.08 7.99 8.29
N GLN A 66 5.16 8.46 9.54
CA GLN A 66 4.13 8.23 10.54
C GLN A 66 2.77 8.77 10.10
N GLU A 67 2.71 9.97 9.53
CA GLU A 67 1.49 10.57 8.99
C GLU A 67 0.79 9.69 7.94
N ARG A 68 1.57 9.00 7.08
CA ARG A 68 1.05 8.08 6.08
C ARG A 68 0.52 6.80 6.72
N ALA A 69 1.23 6.29 7.73
CA ALA A 69 0.76 5.14 8.50
C ALA A 69 -0.54 5.44 9.25
N GLU A 70 -0.66 6.63 9.85
CA GLU A 70 -1.88 7.07 10.55
C GLU A 70 -3.06 7.24 9.61
N ARG A 71 -2.85 7.79 8.41
CA ARG A 71 -3.90 7.85 7.37
C ARG A 71 -4.34 6.44 6.95
N LEU A 72 -3.40 5.54 6.68
CA LEU A 72 -3.73 4.16 6.36
C LEU A 72 -4.49 3.45 7.48
N ASP A 73 -4.11 3.64 8.74
CA ASP A 73 -4.84 3.08 9.89
C ASP A 73 -6.25 3.64 10.05
N ARG A 74 -6.42 4.94 9.77
CA ARG A 74 -7.71 5.62 9.84
C ARG A 74 -8.67 5.13 8.75
N ASP A 75 -8.20 5.13 7.51
CA ASP A 75 -9.04 4.84 6.34
C ASP A 75 -9.18 3.33 6.09
N LEU A 76 -8.18 2.54 6.45
CA LEU A 76 -8.11 1.11 6.13
C LEU A 76 -7.52 0.30 7.30
N PRO A 77 -8.12 0.22 8.51
CA PRO A 77 -7.51 -0.48 9.65
C PRO A 77 -7.10 -1.94 9.37
N GLN A 78 -7.78 -2.61 8.44
CA GLN A 78 -7.43 -3.95 7.94
C GLN A 78 -6.11 -4.02 7.15
N TRP A 79 -5.55 -2.89 6.69
CA TRP A 79 -4.39 -2.79 5.80
C TRP A 79 -3.14 -3.40 6.41
N ARG A 80 -2.99 -3.41 7.74
CA ARG A 80 -1.82 -4.00 8.42
C ARG A 80 -1.73 -5.51 8.26
N GLY A 81 -2.84 -6.16 7.86
CA GLY A 81 -2.96 -7.61 7.79
C GLY A 81 -3.03 -8.19 9.20
N ARG A 82 -4.10 -8.91 9.51
CA ARG A 82 -4.01 -9.83 10.65
C ARG A 82 -2.97 -10.89 10.29
N ARG A 83 -2.05 -11.09 11.22
CA ARG A 83 -1.15 -12.25 11.28
C ARG A 83 -1.95 -13.54 11.29
#